data_AF-A0A060C698-F1
#
_entry.id   AF-A0A060C698-F1
#
_cell.length_a   1.000
_cell.length_b   1.000
_cell.length_c   1.000
_cell.angle_alpha   90.00
_cell.angle_beta   90.00
_cell.angle_gamma   90.00
#
_symmetry.space_group_name_H-M   'P 1'
#
loop_
_entity.id
_entity.type
_entity.pdbx_description
1 polymer ?
#
loop_
_entity_poly.entity_id
_entity_poly.type
_entity_poly.pdbx_seq_one_letter_code
_entity_poly.pdbx_strand_id
1 'polypeptide(L)' 'MHPRPQLTRAAFEVLDGDWGFRFDREDAGLAQGWYREGIEFERTIQVPFPPESPASGIGQEVDCPIWYRREFSWSSA' A
#
# COMPACT_ATOMS: atom_id res chain seq x y z
N MET A 1 18.88 -1.31 -7.96
CA MET A 1 18.29 -2.49 -8.61
C MET A 1 18.67 -3.74 -7.82
N HIS A 2 17.66 -4.41 -7.27
CA HIS A 2 17.69 -5.75 -6.70
C HIS A 2 16.50 -6.46 -7.37
N PRO A 3 16.60 -7.73 -7.83
CA PRO A 3 17.43 -8.82 -7.31
C PRO A 3 18.51 -9.33 -8.28
N ARG A 4 19.39 -10.20 -7.76
CA ARG A 4 20.52 -10.80 -8.48
C ARG A 4 20.02 -11.64 -9.69
N PRO A 5 20.57 -11.48 -10.91
CA PRO A 5 20.07 -12.14 -12.13
C PRO A 5 20.01 -13.68 -12.10
N GLN A 6 20.74 -14.33 -11.19
CA GLN A 6 20.75 -15.79 -11.03
C GLN A 6 19.69 -16.30 -10.04
N LEU A 7 18.98 -15.40 -9.34
CA LEU A 7 17.96 -15.70 -8.32
C LEU A 7 16.62 -15.01 -8.64
N THR A 8 16.39 -14.64 -9.90
CA THR A 8 15.13 -14.04 -10.34
C THR A 8 14.08 -15.13 -10.58
N ARG A 9 12.93 -15.02 -9.90
CA ARG A 9 11.73 -15.75 -10.30
C ARG A 9 11.22 -15.15 -11.60
N ALA A 10 10.81 -15.99 -12.54
CA ALA A 10 10.25 -15.55 -13.83
C ALA A 10 9.01 -14.65 -13.64
N ALA A 11 8.22 -14.90 -12.59
CA ALA A 11 7.05 -14.11 -12.22
C ALA A 11 7.35 -13.23 -11.00
N PHE A 12 8.16 -12.20 -11.18
CA PHE A 12 8.44 -11.17 -10.16
C PHE A 12 7.78 -9.85 -10.58
N GLU A 13 6.95 -9.29 -9.71
CA GLU A 13 6.29 -8.00 -9.92
C GLU A 13 6.65 -7.05 -8.77
N VAL A 14 7.01 -5.82 -9.12
CA VAL A 14 7.30 -4.76 -8.15
C VAL A 14 6.01 -4.07 -7.79
N LEU A 15 5.69 -4.05 -6.50
CA LEU A 15 4.48 -3.39 -5.97
C LEU A 15 4.76 -1.97 -5.45
N ASP A 16 5.92 -1.39 -5.76
CA ASP A 16 6.23 0.02 -5.51
C ASP A 16 5.34 0.94 -6.37
N GLY A 17 5.13 2.17 -5.91
CA GLY A 17 4.29 3.18 -6.57
C GLY A 17 3.12 3.64 -5.69
N ASP A 18 2.07 4.14 -6.34
CA ASP A 18 0.89 4.70 -5.68
C ASP A 18 -0.03 3.63 -5.12
N TRP A 19 -0.39 3.80 -3.85
CA TRP A 19 -1.41 3.00 -3.16
C TRP A 19 -2.47 3.91 -2.57
N GLY A 20 -3.73 3.48 -2.58
CA GLY A 20 -4.76 4.09 -1.75
C GLY A 20 -4.39 3.97 -0.28
N PHE A 21 -4.59 5.03 0.48
CA PHE A 21 -4.22 5.15 1.89
C PHE A 21 -5.37 5.68 2.75
N ARG A 22 -5.52 5.13 3.96
CA ARG A 22 -6.53 5.58 4.94
C ARG A 22 -6.02 5.41 6.37
N PHE A 23 -6.26 6.42 7.21
CA PHE A 23 -6.08 6.32 8.66
C PHE A 23 -7.31 5.71 9.31
N ASP A 24 -7.10 4.85 10.29
CA ASP A 24 -8.15 4.20 11.08
C ASP A 24 -8.06 4.63 12.53
N ARG A 25 -8.34 5.91 12.78
CA ARG A 25 -8.23 6.51 14.12
C ARG A 25 -9.19 5.90 15.14
N GLU A 26 -10.25 5.25 14.67
CA GLU A 26 -11.29 4.62 15.51
C GLU A 26 -11.11 3.10 15.64
N ASP A 27 -10.07 2.52 15.03
CA ASP A 27 -9.83 1.07 14.95
C ASP A 27 -11.08 0.28 14.48
N ALA A 28 -11.78 0.85 13.50
CA ALA A 28 -13.07 0.36 13.04
C ALA A 28 -12.98 -0.34 11.67
N GLY A 29 -11.86 -0.22 10.95
CA GLY A 29 -11.73 -0.68 9.57
C GLY A 29 -11.90 -2.19 9.42
N LEU A 30 -11.47 -2.98 10.40
CA LEU A 30 -11.71 -4.42 10.41
C LEU A 30 -13.20 -4.74 10.58
N ALA A 31 -13.86 -4.10 11.56
CA ALA A 31 -15.27 -4.31 11.85
C ALA A 31 -16.19 -3.83 10.71
N GLN A 32 -15.82 -2.72 10.07
CA GLN A 32 -16.54 -2.14 8.92
C GLN A 32 -16.17 -2.79 7.58
N GLY A 33 -15.17 -3.68 7.55
CA GLY A 33 -14.80 -4.43 6.36
C GLY A 33 -14.10 -3.61 5.29
N TRP A 34 -13.20 -2.70 5.65
CA TRP A 34 -12.47 -1.83 4.70
C TRP A 34 -11.56 -2.57 3.71
N TYR A 35 -11.27 -3.85 3.97
CA TYR A 35 -10.59 -4.75 3.03
C TYR A 35 -11.48 -5.20 1.86
N ARG A 36 -12.79 -4.93 1.90
CA ARG A 36 -13.72 -5.26 0.82
C ARG A 36 -13.75 -4.16 -0.24
N GLU A 37 -14.22 -4.52 -1.42
CA GLU A 37 -14.46 -3.56 -2.50
C GLU A 37 -15.54 -2.53 -2.10
N GLY A 38 -15.49 -1.34 -2.73
CA GLY A 38 -16.48 -0.29 -2.56
C GLY A 38 -16.22 0.73 -1.43
N ILE A 39 -15.18 0.54 -0.63
CA ILE A 39 -14.75 1.55 0.36
C ILE A 39 -13.78 2.53 -0.30
N GLU A 40 -13.96 3.83 -0.17
CA GLU A 40 -13.02 4.81 -0.74
C GLU A 40 -11.84 5.10 0.20
N PHE A 41 -10.65 5.18 -0.40
CA PHE A 41 -9.41 5.56 0.28
C PHE A 41 -9.08 7.00 -0.15
N GLU A 42 -9.21 7.94 0.77
CA GLU A 42 -9.23 9.38 0.49
C GLU A 42 -7.83 9.99 0.24
N ARG A 43 -6.78 9.18 0.39
CA ARG A 43 -5.39 9.59 0.24
C ARG A 43 -4.65 8.59 -0.62
N THR A 44 -3.49 9.03 -1.10
CA THR A 44 -2.56 8.20 -1.86
C THR A 44 -1.19 8.27 -1.18
N ILE A 45 -0.52 7.14 -1.08
CA ILE A 45 0.83 7.02 -0.52
C ILE A 45 1.78 6.38 -1.54
N GLN A 46 2.98 6.94 -1.65
CA GLN A 46 4.06 6.42 -2.48
C GLN A 46 4.86 5.35 -1.72
N VAL A 47 4.64 4.08 -2.05
CA VAL A 47 5.42 2.95 -1.53
C VAL A 47 6.75 2.87 -2.30
N PRO A 48 7.91 2.67 -1.63
CA PRO A 48 8.08 2.14 -0.27
C PRO A 48 8.36 3.18 0.82
N PHE A 49 8.04 4.46 0.61
CA PHE A 49 8.27 5.47 1.64
C PHE A 49 7.27 5.29 2.80
N PRO A 50 7.71 5.42 4.06
CA PRO A 50 6.82 5.31 5.19
C PRO A 50 5.94 6.59 5.32
N PRO A 51 4.76 6.54 5.95
CA PRO A 51 3.81 7.66 5.98
C PRO A 51 4.39 8.97 6.54
N GLU A 52 5.30 8.90 7.51
CA GLU A 52 5.95 10.06 8.11
C GLU A 52 6.93 10.76 7.15
N SER A 53 7.39 10.06 6.12
CA SER A 53 8.29 10.64 5.14
C SER A 53 7.55 11.64 4.25
N PRO A 54 8.09 12.85 4.01
CA PRO A 54 7.55 13.76 3.00
C PRO A 54 7.49 13.13 1.60
N ALA A 55 8.41 12.20 1.29
CA ALA A 55 8.46 11.52 0.00
C ALA A 55 7.28 10.55 -0.23
N SER A 56 6.58 10.16 0.85
CA SER A 56 5.39 9.30 0.75
C SER A 56 4.15 10.06 0.26
N GLY A 57 4.16 11.39 0.31
CA GLY A 57 2.99 12.25 0.07
C GLY A 57 2.06 12.39 1.28
N ILE A 58 2.25 11.62 2.35
CA ILE A 58 1.44 11.71 3.58
C ILE A 58 2.06 12.68 4.59
N GLY A 59 3.37 12.56 4.83
CA GLY A 59 4.16 13.47 5.69
C GLY A 59 3.65 13.60 7.12
N GLN A 60 3.04 12.56 7.68
CA GLN A 60 2.43 12.57 9.01
C GLN A 60 2.86 11.36 9.82
N GLU A 61 3.19 11.60 11.09
CA GLU A 61 3.37 10.52 12.06
C GLU A 61 2.07 9.73 12.24
N VAL A 62 2.21 8.45 12.54
CA VAL A 62 1.10 7.52 12.64
C VAL A 62 1.09 6.88 14.03
N ASP A 63 -0.01 7.08 14.75
CA ASP A 63 -0.28 6.55 16.09
C ASP A 63 -1.53 5.66 16.15
N CYS A 64 -2.13 5.38 14.99
CA CYS A 64 -3.33 4.56 14.83
C CYS A 64 -3.12 3.50 13.73
N PRO A 65 -3.99 2.49 13.63
CA PRO A 65 -3.97 1.58 12.48
C PRO A 65 -4.11 2.34 11.16
N ILE A 66 -3.46 1.82 10.11
CA ILE A 66 -3.47 2.39 8.77
C ILE A 66 -3.74 1.30 7.74
N TRP A 67 -4.41 1.70 6.67
CA TRP A 67 -4.79 0.82 5.59
C TRP A 67 -4.13 1.25 4.28
N TYR A 68 -3.65 0.26 3.54
CA TYR A 68 -3.14 0.40 2.19
C TYR A 68 -3.99 -0.45 1.26
N ARG A 69 -4.28 0.06 0.06
CA ARG A 69 -4.93 -0.71 -0.98
C ARG A 69 -4.35 -0.41 -2.35
N ARG A 70 -4.09 -1.46 -3.12
CA ARG A 70 -3.74 -1.37 -4.53
C ARG A 70 -4.35 -2.53 -5.28
N GLU A 71 -4.95 -2.22 -6.42
CA GLU A 71 -5.33 -3.22 -7.41
C GLU A 71 -4.16 -3.43 -8.36
N PHE A 72 -3.84 -4.68 -8.66
CA PHE A 72 -2.80 -5.05 -9.61
C PHE A 72 -3.24 -6.28 -10.41
N SER A 73 -2.86 -6.33 -11.67
CA SER A 73 -3.15 -7.45 -12.54
C SER A 73 -2.03 -8.47 -12.44
N TRP A 74 -2.33 -9.67 -11.97
CA TRP A 74 -1.39 -10.77 -12.06
C TRP A 74 -1.57 -11.50 -13.39
N SER A 75 -0.49 -11.62 -14.16
CA SER A 75 -0.45 -12.54 -15.30
C SER A 75 0.44 -13.73 -14.95
N SER A 76 -0.14 -14.93 -15.00
CA SER A 76 0.63 -16.17 -14.96
C SER A 76 0.90 -16.58 -16.41
N ALA A 77 2.18 -16.57 -16.80
CA ALA A 77 2.64 -17.23 -18.02
C ALA A 77 2.92 -18.71 -17.72
#